data_AF-A0A961CPK1-F1
#
_entry.id   AF-A0A961CPK1-F1
#
_cell.length_a   1.000
_cell.length_b   1.000
_cell.length_c   1.000
_cell.angle_alpha   90.00
_cell.angle_beta   90.00
_cell.angle_gamma   90.00
#
_symmetry.space_group_name_H-M   'P 1'
#
loop_
_entity.id
_entity.type
_entity.pdbx_description
1 polymer ?
#
loop_
_entity_poly.entity_id
_entity_poly.type
_entity_poly.pdbx_seq_one_letter_code
_entity_poly.pdbx_strand_id
1 'polypeptide(L)'
;MPQAYPAPAPSEPPEPEEAPRRGLRSDPVSALLVVVIVVAVGIAALLGGELYARHRADTIVAKAVSCVVQDGATASFGPRPFLLQHFTHSYRNMSVETAGNRIREAKGMKLKLLLDDIRINPTADSAGTLGSLDADVTWSAQGIKDTVGGIIPVLGNLVSEVTPDPARGTLELDGPLGTVTILPQVADGGLSLQVVKVTGLGFTLPRETVQPALDAFTSTLTANLPMGIHADSVSVTDTGVSARFITRDATIPNGQQDPCFAGI
;
A
#
# COMPACT_ATOMS: atom_id res chain seq x y z
N MET A 1 43.93 104.41 -6.30
CA MET A 1 44.61 103.99 -5.05
C MET A 1 44.58 102.47 -4.99
N PRO A 2 45.67 101.78 -4.59
CA PRO A 2 45.83 100.33 -4.70
C PRO A 2 45.34 99.58 -3.44
N GLN A 3 45.02 98.28 -3.51
CA GLN A 3 45.37 97.26 -2.49
C GLN A 3 45.00 95.80 -2.88
N ALA A 4 46.06 94.97 -2.89
CA ALA A 4 46.29 93.62 -2.33
C ALA A 4 45.21 92.49 -2.26
N TYR A 5 45.61 91.32 -2.80
CA TYR A 5 45.55 89.90 -2.30
C TYR A 5 44.21 89.31 -1.78
N PRO A 6 43.96 87.96 -1.76
CA PRO A 6 44.94 86.87 -1.61
C PRO A 6 44.71 85.55 -2.39
N ALA A 7 45.66 84.63 -2.26
CA ALA A 7 45.54 83.17 -2.40
C ALA A 7 45.91 82.53 -1.01
N PRO A 8 45.74 81.22 -0.70
CA PRO A 8 45.33 80.06 -1.52
C PRO A 8 44.37 79.05 -0.81
N ALA A 9 43.99 77.94 -1.48
CA ALA A 9 43.76 76.61 -0.86
C ALA A 9 43.82 75.47 -1.92
N PRO A 10 44.34 74.26 -1.59
CA PRO A 10 44.41 73.10 -2.50
C PRO A 10 43.39 71.96 -2.22
N SER A 11 42.94 71.33 -3.33
CA SER A 11 42.46 69.95 -3.59
C SER A 11 41.35 69.27 -2.77
N GLU A 12 40.32 68.75 -3.49
CA GLU A 12 39.51 67.58 -3.13
C GLU A 12 39.21 66.74 -4.41
N PRO A 13 39.24 65.39 -4.37
CA PRO A 13 38.99 64.53 -5.54
C PRO A 13 37.51 64.08 -5.63
N PRO A 14 36.84 64.14 -6.80
CA PRO A 14 35.59 63.40 -7.04
C PRO A 14 35.84 62.24 -8.03
N GLU A 15 35.76 60.99 -7.59
CA GLU A 15 34.59 60.09 -7.48
C GLU A 15 34.29 59.36 -8.82
N PRO A 16 34.24 58.01 -8.84
CA PRO A 16 34.10 57.26 -10.08
C PRO A 16 32.77 57.59 -10.76
N GLU A 17 32.83 58.02 -12.02
CA GLU A 17 31.66 58.23 -12.87
C GLU A 17 30.82 56.95 -12.91
N GLU A 18 29.61 57.04 -12.36
CA GLU A 18 28.57 56.01 -12.47
C GLU A 18 28.37 55.70 -13.97
N ALA A 19 28.69 54.47 -14.37
CA ALA A 19 28.44 54.00 -15.72
C ALA A 19 26.97 54.24 -16.08
N PRO A 20 26.66 54.71 -17.30
CA PRO A 20 25.31 55.06 -17.69
C PRO A 20 24.43 53.83 -17.52
N ARG A 21 23.42 53.95 -16.65
CA ARG A 21 22.37 52.95 -16.45
C ARG A 21 21.72 52.70 -17.81
N ARG A 22 22.19 51.65 -18.49
CA ARG A 22 21.71 51.24 -19.80
C ARG A 22 20.23 50.98 -19.66
N GLY A 23 19.46 51.89 -20.26
CA GLY A 23 18.01 51.90 -20.21
C GLY A 23 17.47 50.54 -20.59
N LEU A 24 16.42 50.16 -19.87
CA LEU A 24 15.55 49.02 -20.04
C LEU A 24 14.82 49.10 -21.39
N ARG A 25 15.54 49.15 -22.51
CA ARG A 25 14.99 48.88 -23.84
C ARG A 25 15.04 47.37 -24.00
N SER A 26 13.87 46.77 -23.91
CA SER A 26 13.59 45.34 -24.05
C SER A 26 14.24 44.78 -25.31
N ASP A 27 15.45 44.26 -25.14
CA ASP A 27 16.10 43.40 -26.12
C ASP A 27 15.19 42.18 -26.30
N PRO A 28 14.73 41.86 -27.54
CA PRO A 28 13.89 40.70 -27.79
C PRO A 28 14.51 39.40 -27.25
N VAL A 29 15.84 39.34 -27.14
CA VAL A 29 16.58 38.23 -26.51
C VAL A 29 16.36 38.19 -25.01
N SER A 30 16.37 39.34 -24.33
CA SER A 30 16.09 39.42 -22.88
C SER A 30 14.63 39.09 -22.57
N ALA A 31 13.68 39.54 -23.39
CA ALA A 31 12.27 39.21 -23.23
C ALA A 31 12.01 37.70 -23.45
N LEU A 32 12.61 37.11 -24.47
CA LEU A 32 12.56 35.66 -24.72
C LEU A 32 13.14 34.87 -23.54
N LEU A 33 14.29 35.31 -23.02
CA LEU A 33 14.96 34.68 -21.89
C LEU A 33 14.09 34.72 -20.63
N VAL A 34 13.43 35.85 -20.34
CA VAL A 34 12.47 35.96 -19.22
C VAL A 34 11.31 35.00 -19.40
N VAL A 35 10.73 34.90 -20.60
CA VAL A 35 9.63 33.95 -20.89
C VAL A 35 10.08 32.50 -20.66
N VAL A 36 11.27 32.12 -21.15
CA VAL A 36 11.84 30.79 -20.95
C VAL A 36 12.04 30.50 -19.46
N ILE A 37 12.56 31.47 -18.69
CA ILE A 37 12.73 31.32 -17.24
C ILE A 37 11.38 31.13 -16.56
N VAL A 38 10.37 31.94 -16.88
CA VAL A 38 9.03 31.82 -16.29
C VAL A 38 8.41 30.45 -16.60
N VAL A 39 8.55 29.96 -17.84
CA VAL A 39 8.09 28.63 -18.23
C VAL A 39 8.86 27.53 -17.47
N ALA A 40 10.18 27.64 -17.36
CA ALA A 40 11.00 26.68 -16.64
C ALA A 40 10.67 26.64 -15.13
N VAL A 41 10.47 27.80 -14.51
CA VAL A 41 10.02 27.90 -13.10
C VAL A 41 8.61 27.32 -12.95
N GLY A 42 7.71 27.57 -13.89
CA GLY A 42 6.38 26.98 -13.92
C GLY A 42 6.42 25.45 -13.98
N ILE A 43 7.26 24.89 -14.87
CA ILE A 43 7.48 23.44 -14.96
C ILE A 43 8.09 22.90 -13.65
N ALA A 44 9.11 23.57 -13.10
CA ALA A 44 9.74 23.15 -11.85
C ALA A 44 8.76 23.18 -10.66
N ALA A 45 7.90 24.20 -10.58
CA ALA A 45 6.86 24.30 -9.57
C ALA A 45 5.80 23.20 -9.73
N LEU A 46 5.40 22.88 -10.97
CA LEU A 46 4.48 21.77 -11.25
C LEU A 46 5.09 20.42 -10.86
N LEU A 47 6.34 20.16 -11.25
CA LEU A 47 7.06 18.93 -10.91
C LEU A 47 7.28 18.79 -9.39
N GLY A 48 7.66 19.88 -8.72
CA GLY A 48 7.84 19.92 -7.27
C GLY A 48 6.52 19.74 -6.50
N GLY A 49 5.44 20.39 -6.96
CA GLY A 49 4.10 20.25 -6.40
C GLY A 49 3.54 18.84 -6.56
N GLU A 50 3.74 18.22 -7.72
CA GLU A 50 3.37 16.83 -7.99
C GLU A 50 4.11 15.85 -7.06
N LEU A 51 5.43 15.98 -6.93
CA LEU A 51 6.23 15.12 -6.05
C LEU A 51 5.81 15.25 -4.59
N TYR A 52 5.57 16.49 -4.12
CA TYR A 52 5.11 16.75 -2.76
C TYR A 52 3.72 16.16 -2.51
N ALA A 53 2.77 16.41 -3.41
CA ALA A 53 1.40 15.92 -3.28
C ALA A 53 1.35 14.39 -3.28
N ARG A 54 2.10 13.73 -4.17
CA ARG A 54 2.23 12.27 -4.20
C ARG A 54 2.81 11.70 -2.92
N HIS A 55 3.92 12.25 -2.44
CA HIS A 55 4.54 11.80 -1.19
C HIS A 55 3.60 11.98 0.02
N ARG A 56 2.84 13.07 0.05
CA ARG A 56 1.84 13.31 1.08
C ARG A 56 0.70 12.31 1.02
N ALA A 57 0.21 11.99 -0.18
CA ALA A 57 -0.84 11.01 -0.41
C ALA A 57 -0.41 9.60 0.00
N ASP A 58 0.79 9.16 -0.41
CA ASP A 58 1.38 7.87 -0.03
C ASP A 58 1.39 7.72 1.50
N THR A 59 1.78 8.77 2.22
CA THR A 59 1.85 8.78 3.69
C THR A 59 0.48 8.67 4.35
N ILE A 60 -0.57 9.27 3.77
CA ILE A 60 -1.93 9.21 4.32
C ILE A 60 -2.52 7.82 4.14
N VAL A 61 -2.41 7.25 2.93
CA VAL A 61 -2.88 5.89 2.63
C VAL A 61 -2.15 4.87 3.49
N ALA A 62 -0.82 4.97 3.58
CA ALA A 62 0.00 4.10 4.42
C ALA A 62 -0.49 4.08 5.88
N LYS A 63 -0.83 5.24 6.44
CA LYS A 63 -1.38 5.35 7.81
C LYS A 63 -2.78 4.72 7.94
N ALA A 64 -3.68 4.96 6.99
CA ALA A 64 -5.03 4.39 7.00
C ALA A 64 -4.99 2.87 6.92
N VAL A 65 -4.18 2.32 6.01
CA VAL A 65 -4.00 0.87 5.87
C VAL A 65 -3.35 0.30 7.12
N SER A 66 -2.33 0.96 7.68
CA SER A 66 -1.68 0.51 8.92
C SER A 66 -2.65 0.41 10.10
N CYS A 67 -3.68 1.25 10.14
CA CYS A 67 -4.74 1.18 11.13
C CYS A 67 -5.60 -0.09 10.97
N VAL A 68 -5.95 -0.46 9.72
CA VAL A 68 -6.79 -1.63 9.42
C VAL A 68 -6.03 -2.94 9.59
N VAL A 69 -4.78 -3.00 9.13
CA VAL A 69 -3.96 -4.24 9.19
C VAL A 69 -3.23 -4.40 10.53
N GLN A 70 -3.17 -3.35 11.35
CA GLN A 70 -2.38 -3.29 12.60
C GLN A 70 -0.89 -3.64 12.41
N ASP A 71 -0.37 -3.33 11.22
CA ASP A 71 1.02 -3.51 10.82
C ASP A 71 1.48 -2.30 9.99
N GLY A 72 2.78 -2.11 9.83
CA GLY A 72 3.28 -1.07 8.92
C GLY A 72 2.80 -1.33 7.49
N ALA A 73 2.38 -0.30 6.77
CA ALA A 73 2.04 -0.40 5.35
C ALA A 73 2.71 0.71 4.56
N THR A 74 3.14 0.39 3.34
CA THR A 74 3.62 1.35 2.35
C THR A 74 2.62 1.41 1.20
N ALA A 75 2.34 2.61 0.71
CA ALA A 75 1.49 2.82 -0.45
C ALA A 75 2.30 3.52 -1.53
N SER A 76 2.02 3.18 -2.78
CA SER A 76 2.63 3.83 -3.95
C SER A 76 1.60 3.96 -5.07
N PHE A 77 1.48 5.16 -5.60
CA PHE A 77 0.68 5.42 -6.81
C PHE A 77 1.48 5.14 -8.08
N GLY A 78 0.80 4.87 -9.20
CA GLY A 78 1.41 4.62 -10.51
C GLY A 78 2.05 5.86 -11.17
N PRO A 79 2.44 5.77 -12.46
CA PRO A 79 3.23 6.81 -13.14
C PRO A 79 2.45 8.08 -13.51
N ARG A 80 1.12 8.11 -13.33
CA ARG A 80 0.30 9.29 -13.66
C ARG A 80 0.46 10.38 -12.61
N PRO A 81 0.45 11.67 -13.01
CA PRO A 81 0.46 12.78 -12.06
C PRO A 81 -0.70 12.70 -11.07
N PHE A 82 -0.40 12.65 -9.78
CA PHE A 82 -1.33 12.64 -8.67
C PHE A 82 -2.24 13.87 -8.68
N LEU A 83 -1.70 15.06 -8.98
CA LEU A 83 -2.52 16.29 -9.02
C LEU A 83 -3.65 16.21 -10.05
N LEU A 84 -3.39 15.60 -11.21
CA LEU A 84 -4.41 15.38 -12.23
C LEU A 84 -5.45 14.33 -11.78
N GLN A 85 -5.01 13.29 -11.09
CA GLN A 85 -5.89 12.25 -10.53
C GLN A 85 -6.80 12.82 -9.44
N HIS A 86 -6.25 13.65 -8.55
CA HIS A 86 -7.00 14.34 -7.51
C HIS A 86 -8.07 15.26 -8.10
N PHE A 87 -7.72 16.05 -9.13
CA PHE A 87 -8.68 16.92 -9.80
C PHE A 87 -9.79 16.13 -10.52
N THR A 88 -9.42 15.04 -11.19
CA THR A 88 -10.40 14.18 -11.91
C THR A 88 -11.16 13.23 -11.00
N HIS A 89 -10.85 13.16 -9.71
CA HIS A 89 -11.41 12.22 -8.73
C HIS A 89 -11.30 10.75 -9.18
N SER A 90 -10.31 10.46 -10.03
CA SER A 90 -10.07 9.14 -10.61
C SER A 90 -8.65 8.70 -10.32
N TYR A 91 -8.51 7.55 -9.65
CA TYR A 91 -7.23 7.02 -9.21
C TYR A 91 -6.97 5.69 -9.89
N ARG A 92 -5.74 5.48 -10.36
CA ARG A 92 -5.35 4.28 -11.11
C ARG A 92 -3.98 3.78 -10.70
N ASN A 93 -3.75 2.48 -10.89
CA ASN A 93 -2.48 1.81 -10.59
C ASN A 93 -1.99 2.10 -9.17
N MET A 94 -2.86 1.95 -8.18
CA MET A 94 -2.50 2.13 -6.78
C MET A 94 -2.03 0.79 -6.23
N SER A 95 -0.83 0.74 -5.66
CA SER A 95 -0.34 -0.43 -4.95
C SER A 95 -0.14 -0.14 -3.46
N VAL A 96 -0.54 -1.10 -2.64
CA VAL A 96 -0.37 -1.04 -1.18
C VAL A 96 0.29 -2.33 -0.74
N GLU A 97 1.32 -2.24 0.07
CA GLU A 97 2.06 -3.40 0.56
C GLU A 97 2.22 -3.30 2.08
N THR A 98 1.93 -4.37 2.81
CA THR A 98 2.18 -4.42 4.26
C THR A 98 3.60 -4.85 4.57
N ALA A 99 4.09 -4.51 5.76
CA ALA A 99 5.43 -4.84 6.23
C ALA A 99 5.62 -6.35 6.41
N GLY A 100 4.54 -7.10 6.66
CA GLY A 100 4.53 -8.55 6.70
C GLY A 100 4.66 -9.16 8.10
N ASN A 101 4.52 -8.33 9.15
CA ASN A 101 4.61 -8.79 10.53
C ASN A 101 3.29 -9.41 11.01
N ARG A 102 2.15 -8.84 10.61
CA ARG A 102 0.81 -9.35 10.92
C ARG A 102 -0.25 -8.74 10.01
N ILE A 103 -1.41 -9.38 9.96
CA ILE A 103 -2.66 -8.77 9.49
C ILE A 103 -3.71 -9.10 10.54
N ARG A 104 -4.18 -8.07 11.26
CA ARG A 104 -5.05 -8.22 12.44
C ARG A 104 -4.39 -9.14 13.47
N GLU A 105 -5.06 -10.21 13.87
CA GLU A 105 -4.57 -11.17 14.87
C GLU A 105 -3.62 -12.22 14.29
N ALA A 106 -3.56 -12.36 12.96
CA ALA A 106 -2.76 -13.37 12.29
C ALA A 106 -1.34 -12.88 12.00
N LYS A 107 -0.35 -13.63 12.48
CA LYS A 107 1.07 -13.28 12.46
C LYS A 107 1.76 -13.78 11.19
N GLY A 108 2.80 -13.06 10.77
CA GLY A 108 3.66 -13.45 9.64
C GLY A 108 2.93 -13.46 8.29
N MET A 109 1.87 -12.67 8.16
CA MET A 109 1.13 -12.44 6.92
C MET A 109 1.54 -11.12 6.29
N LYS A 110 1.73 -11.15 4.97
CA LYS A 110 2.01 -9.99 4.14
C LYS A 110 0.96 -9.88 3.06
N LEU A 111 0.50 -8.67 2.81
CA LEU A 111 -0.53 -8.34 1.83
C LEU A 111 0.04 -7.36 0.84
N LYS A 112 -0.11 -7.67 -0.45
CA LYS A 112 0.14 -6.77 -1.56
C LYS A 112 -1.16 -6.58 -2.33
N LEU A 113 -1.70 -5.37 -2.29
CA LEU A 113 -2.89 -4.96 -3.02
C LEU A 113 -2.47 -4.16 -4.25
N LEU A 114 -3.12 -4.43 -5.36
CA LEU A 114 -3.15 -3.60 -6.55
C LEU A 114 -4.61 -3.22 -6.81
N LEU A 115 -4.88 -1.92 -6.91
CA LEU A 115 -6.19 -1.39 -7.22
C LEU A 115 -6.11 -0.55 -8.50
N ASP A 116 -7.09 -0.73 -9.38
CA ASP A 116 -7.21 0.05 -10.61
C ASP A 116 -8.65 0.54 -10.87
N ASP A 117 -8.72 1.66 -11.60
CA ASP A 117 -9.95 2.41 -11.92
C ASP A 117 -10.86 2.70 -10.71
N ILE A 118 -10.30 3.35 -9.69
CA ILE A 118 -11.07 3.90 -8.57
C ILE A 118 -11.68 5.23 -9.01
N ARG A 119 -12.99 5.41 -8.81
CA ARG A 119 -13.70 6.66 -9.06
C ARG A 119 -14.45 7.05 -7.80
N ILE A 120 -14.11 8.22 -7.26
CA ILE A 120 -14.79 8.76 -6.09
C ILE A 120 -15.96 9.60 -6.57
N ASN A 121 -17.17 9.06 -6.39
CA ASN A 121 -18.43 9.72 -6.71
C ASN A 121 -19.44 9.42 -5.59
N PRO A 122 -19.35 10.15 -4.46
CA PRO A 122 -20.13 9.83 -3.28
C PRO A 122 -21.63 10.02 -3.53
N THR A 123 -22.40 9.04 -3.11
CA THR A 123 -23.87 9.02 -3.11
C THR A 123 -24.36 8.68 -1.70
N ALA A 124 -25.68 8.65 -1.49
CA ALA A 124 -26.25 8.26 -0.20
C ALA A 124 -25.82 6.84 0.24
N ASP A 125 -25.52 5.96 -0.71
CA ASP A 125 -25.30 4.53 -0.46
C ASP A 125 -23.88 4.04 -0.78
N SER A 126 -23.03 4.88 -1.39
CA SER A 126 -21.68 4.49 -1.83
C SER A 126 -20.71 5.66 -1.84
N ALA A 127 -19.43 5.40 -1.55
CA ALA A 127 -18.35 6.38 -1.70
C ALA A 127 -17.81 6.48 -3.15
N GLY A 128 -18.07 5.47 -4.00
CA GLY A 128 -17.52 5.41 -5.35
C GLY A 128 -17.50 4.00 -5.95
N THR A 129 -16.81 3.86 -7.08
CA THR A 129 -16.64 2.59 -7.80
C THR A 129 -15.18 2.18 -7.91
N LEU A 130 -14.93 0.87 -7.97
CA LEU A 130 -13.62 0.25 -8.12
C LEU A 130 -13.68 -0.71 -9.30
N GLY A 131 -12.94 -0.43 -10.38
CA GLY A 131 -12.92 -1.32 -11.54
C GLY A 131 -12.27 -2.67 -11.24
N SER A 132 -11.12 -2.67 -10.56
CA SER A 132 -10.42 -3.91 -10.28
C SER A 132 -9.57 -3.86 -9.00
N LEU A 133 -9.52 -4.97 -8.27
CA LEU A 133 -8.57 -5.18 -7.18
C LEU A 133 -8.00 -6.58 -7.26
N ASP A 134 -6.69 -6.66 -7.14
CA ASP A 134 -5.91 -7.88 -7.08
C ASP A 134 -5.07 -7.85 -5.78
N ALA A 135 -5.24 -8.86 -4.94
CA ALA A 135 -4.61 -8.97 -3.63
C ALA A 135 -3.78 -10.25 -3.57
N ASP A 136 -2.46 -10.13 -3.51
CA ASP A 136 -1.56 -11.25 -3.23
C ASP A 136 -1.28 -11.27 -1.72
N VAL A 137 -1.71 -12.32 -1.05
CA VAL A 137 -1.48 -12.56 0.38
C VAL A 137 -0.47 -13.68 0.53
N THR A 138 0.65 -13.42 1.20
CA THR A 138 1.62 -14.45 1.56
C THR A 138 1.64 -14.67 3.06
N TRP A 139 1.71 -15.93 3.46
CA TRP A 139 1.74 -16.34 4.85
C TRP A 139 2.89 -17.30 5.09
N SER A 140 3.84 -16.89 5.92
CA SER A 140 4.98 -17.73 6.28
C SER A 140 4.56 -18.93 7.14
N ALA A 141 5.25 -20.06 6.97
CA ALA A 141 5.05 -21.26 7.77
C ALA A 141 5.17 -20.99 9.28
N GLN A 142 6.15 -20.16 9.67
CA GLN A 142 6.30 -19.70 11.05
C GLN A 142 5.10 -18.86 11.52
N GLY A 143 4.59 -17.97 10.66
CA GLY A 143 3.37 -17.21 10.93
C GLY A 143 2.14 -18.09 11.12
N ILE A 144 2.00 -19.16 10.31
CA ILE A 144 0.91 -20.15 10.43
C ILE A 144 0.97 -20.81 11.81
N LYS A 145 2.14 -21.33 12.18
CA LYS A 145 2.39 -21.93 13.51
C LYS A 145 2.00 -20.97 14.64
N ASP A 146 2.52 -19.76 14.61
CA ASP A 146 2.32 -18.78 15.69
C ASP A 146 0.87 -18.30 15.82
N THR A 147 0.13 -18.31 14.71
CA THR A 147 -1.29 -17.90 14.66
C THR A 147 -2.20 -19.02 15.12
N VAL A 148 -1.99 -20.25 14.63
CA VAL A 148 -2.76 -21.43 15.09
C VAL A 148 -2.58 -21.63 16.60
N GLY A 149 -1.36 -21.41 17.10
CA GLY A 149 -1.03 -21.36 18.52
C GLY A 149 -1.88 -20.40 19.34
N GLY A 150 -2.20 -19.23 18.78
CA GLY A 150 -2.86 -18.13 19.51
C GLY A 150 -4.38 -18.02 19.31
N ILE A 151 -4.90 -18.37 18.13
CA ILE A 151 -6.31 -18.14 17.77
C ILE A 151 -7.21 -19.31 18.18
N ILE A 152 -6.71 -20.54 18.16
CA ILE A 152 -7.53 -21.73 18.47
C ILE A 152 -6.88 -22.47 19.65
N PRO A 153 -7.29 -22.21 20.90
CA PRO A 153 -6.70 -22.82 22.10
C PRO A 153 -6.73 -24.37 22.07
N VAL A 154 -7.74 -24.95 21.41
CA VAL A 154 -7.86 -26.41 21.22
C VAL A 154 -6.78 -26.96 20.28
N LEU A 155 -6.35 -26.16 19.27
CA LEU A 155 -5.34 -26.53 18.28
C LEU A 155 -3.93 -25.98 18.60
N GLY A 156 -3.81 -25.06 19.55
CA GLY A 156 -2.54 -24.39 19.82
C GLY A 156 -1.43 -25.30 20.34
N ASN A 157 -1.80 -26.42 20.97
CA ASN A 157 -0.86 -27.48 21.37
C ASN A 157 -0.69 -28.57 20.31
N LEU A 158 -1.44 -28.52 19.21
CA LEU A 158 -1.43 -29.53 18.15
C LEU A 158 -0.41 -29.24 17.05
N VAL A 159 0.09 -28.01 16.91
CA VAL A 159 1.04 -27.64 15.85
C VAL A 159 2.33 -27.09 16.44
N SER A 160 3.38 -27.90 16.39
CA SER A 160 4.75 -27.58 16.79
C SER A 160 5.59 -27.09 15.61
N GLU A 161 5.30 -27.55 14.40
CA GLU A 161 6.01 -27.16 13.19
C GLU A 161 5.07 -27.19 11.98
N VAL A 162 5.36 -26.34 11.00
CA VAL A 162 4.64 -26.25 9.74
C VAL A 162 5.68 -26.37 8.63
N THR A 163 5.59 -27.42 7.84
CA THR A 163 6.53 -27.72 6.76
C THR A 163 5.81 -27.63 5.42
N PRO A 164 6.12 -26.63 4.58
CA PRO A 164 5.57 -26.54 3.24
C PRO A 164 6.17 -27.61 2.32
N ASP A 165 5.34 -28.22 1.48
CA ASP A 165 5.76 -29.03 0.32
C ASP A 165 5.15 -28.46 -0.97
N PRO A 166 5.88 -27.59 -1.69
CA PRO A 166 5.41 -27.00 -2.95
C PRO A 166 5.23 -28.02 -4.07
N ALA A 167 6.01 -29.10 -4.10
CA ALA A 167 5.94 -30.10 -5.15
C ALA A 167 4.63 -30.91 -5.07
N ARG A 168 4.14 -31.14 -3.86
CA ARG A 168 2.83 -31.77 -3.60
C ARG A 168 1.70 -30.75 -3.41
N GLY A 169 2.02 -29.47 -3.29
CA GLY A 169 1.06 -28.41 -2.97
C GLY A 169 0.47 -28.53 -1.56
N THR A 170 1.14 -29.22 -0.65
CA THR A 170 0.62 -29.54 0.70
C THR A 170 1.38 -28.84 1.81
N LEU A 171 0.75 -28.69 2.97
CA LEU A 171 1.41 -28.32 4.21
C LEU A 171 1.37 -29.50 5.17
N GLU A 172 2.52 -29.83 5.74
CA GLU A 172 2.62 -30.80 6.82
C GLU A 172 2.62 -30.04 8.15
N LEU A 173 1.64 -30.34 9.00
CA LEU A 173 1.47 -29.78 10.33
C LEU A 173 1.92 -30.85 11.33
N ASP A 174 3.09 -30.64 11.92
CA ASP A 174 3.66 -31.57 12.90
C ASP A 174 3.24 -31.17 14.31
N GLY A 175 2.81 -32.15 15.09
CA GLY A 175 2.37 -31.99 16.46
C GLY A 175 2.95 -33.07 17.38
N PRO A 176 2.81 -32.89 18.70
CA PRO A 176 3.29 -33.87 19.68
C PRO A 176 2.59 -35.23 19.58
N LEU A 177 1.40 -35.27 18.97
CA LEU A 177 0.56 -36.47 18.85
C LEU A 177 0.60 -37.11 17.44
N GLY A 178 1.23 -36.45 16.48
CA GLY A 178 1.24 -36.88 15.09
C GLY A 178 1.38 -35.73 14.09
N THR A 179 1.38 -36.09 12.80
CA THR A 179 1.50 -35.19 11.65
C THR A 179 0.21 -35.21 10.84
N VAL A 180 -0.27 -34.03 10.45
CA VAL A 180 -1.43 -33.84 9.57
C VAL A 180 -0.97 -33.17 8.29
N THR A 181 -1.19 -33.80 7.14
CA THR A 181 -0.94 -33.22 5.83
C THR A 181 -2.23 -32.61 5.29
N ILE A 182 -2.21 -31.32 4.98
CA ILE A 182 -3.34 -30.58 4.42
C ILE A 182 -3.02 -30.04 3.02
N LEU A 183 -4.03 -29.95 2.18
CA LEU A 183 -3.98 -29.36 0.85
C LEU A 183 -4.81 -28.07 0.84
N PRO A 184 -4.18 -26.89 0.70
CA PRO A 184 -4.89 -25.65 0.46
C PRO A 184 -5.51 -25.64 -0.94
N GLN A 185 -6.78 -25.25 -1.02
CA GLN A 185 -7.49 -25.12 -2.29
C GLN A 185 -8.48 -23.95 -2.25
N VAL A 186 -8.89 -23.48 -3.42
CA VAL A 186 -10.00 -22.52 -3.55
C VAL A 186 -11.29 -23.30 -3.73
N ALA A 187 -12.30 -22.98 -2.93
CA ALA A 187 -13.64 -23.57 -3.03
C ALA A 187 -14.69 -22.50 -2.74
N ASP A 188 -15.74 -22.44 -3.57
CA ASP A 188 -16.88 -21.52 -3.42
C ASP A 188 -16.50 -20.04 -3.24
N GLY A 189 -15.44 -19.60 -3.92
CA GLY A 189 -14.91 -18.23 -3.81
C GLY A 189 -14.16 -17.93 -2.50
N GLY A 190 -13.95 -18.94 -1.65
CA GLY A 190 -13.15 -18.86 -0.44
C GLY A 190 -11.91 -19.77 -0.48
N LEU A 191 -11.12 -19.73 0.60
CA LEU A 191 -10.06 -20.68 0.86
C LEU A 191 -10.64 -21.88 1.61
N SER A 192 -10.20 -23.07 1.27
CA SER A 192 -10.54 -24.34 1.90
C SER A 192 -9.26 -25.12 2.17
N LEU A 193 -9.25 -25.91 3.24
CA LEU A 193 -8.12 -26.77 3.60
C LEU A 193 -8.61 -28.22 3.65
N GLN A 194 -8.11 -29.08 2.77
CA GLN A 194 -8.49 -30.50 2.75
C GLN A 194 -7.46 -31.36 3.48
N VAL A 195 -7.89 -32.25 4.37
CA VAL A 195 -6.99 -33.20 5.03
C VAL A 195 -6.66 -34.37 4.08
N VAL A 196 -5.39 -34.46 3.66
CA VAL A 196 -4.89 -35.50 2.75
C VAL A 196 -4.46 -36.74 3.53
N LYS A 197 -3.74 -36.54 4.64
CA LYS A 197 -3.14 -37.61 5.43
C LYS A 197 -3.11 -37.22 6.90
N VAL A 198 -3.32 -38.21 7.77
CA VAL A 198 -3.11 -38.06 9.21
C VAL A 198 -2.31 -39.26 9.69
N THR A 199 -1.25 -38.99 10.45
CA THR A 199 -0.33 -40.00 11.00
C THR A 199 -0.10 -39.69 12.47
N GLY A 200 -0.21 -40.68 13.36
CA GLY A 200 -0.06 -40.49 14.81
C GLY A 200 0.27 -41.80 15.53
N LEU A 201 0.55 -41.72 16.84
CA LEU A 201 0.97 -42.84 17.70
C LEU A 201 -0.14 -43.90 17.87
N GLY A 202 -0.37 -44.74 16.86
CA GLY A 202 -1.27 -45.89 16.89
C GLY A 202 -2.78 -45.57 16.79
N PHE A 203 -3.17 -44.31 16.88
CA PHE A 203 -4.54 -43.83 16.68
C PHE A 203 -4.55 -42.84 15.52
N THR A 204 -5.16 -43.21 14.39
CA THR A 204 -5.45 -42.24 13.33
C THR A 204 -6.44 -41.23 13.89
N LEU A 205 -6.08 -39.96 14.01
CA LEU A 205 -7.05 -38.91 14.33
C LEU A 205 -8.14 -38.94 13.23
N PRO A 206 -9.42 -39.07 13.58
CA PRO A 206 -10.50 -39.09 12.60
C PRO A 206 -10.50 -37.77 11.82
N ARG A 207 -10.58 -37.85 10.49
CA ARG A 207 -10.67 -36.67 9.61
C ARG A 207 -11.91 -35.85 9.95
N GLU A 208 -12.94 -36.54 10.42
CA GLU A 208 -14.23 -36.04 10.88
C GLU A 208 -14.10 -35.05 12.05
N THR A 209 -13.01 -35.12 12.83
CA THR A 209 -12.76 -34.20 13.95
C THR A 209 -11.94 -32.97 13.52
N VAL A 210 -11.05 -33.13 12.52
CA VAL A 210 -10.12 -32.08 12.09
C VAL A 210 -10.76 -31.15 11.05
N GLN A 211 -11.51 -31.70 10.10
CA GLN A 211 -12.11 -30.94 9.00
C GLN A 211 -13.03 -29.81 9.48
N PRO A 212 -13.96 -30.01 10.44
CA PRO A 212 -14.83 -28.92 10.91
C PRO A 212 -14.08 -27.76 11.56
N ALA A 213 -12.94 -28.03 12.21
CA ALA A 213 -12.12 -26.99 12.80
C ALA A 213 -11.38 -26.16 11.72
N LEU A 214 -10.88 -26.83 10.67
CA LEU A 214 -10.26 -26.17 9.52
C LEU A 214 -11.29 -25.35 8.72
N ASP A 215 -12.51 -25.88 8.56
CA ASP A 215 -13.62 -25.20 7.89
C ASP A 215 -14.05 -23.95 8.67
N ALA A 216 -14.18 -24.05 10.00
CA ALA A 216 -14.48 -22.89 10.85
C ALA A 216 -13.37 -21.83 10.79
N PHE A 217 -12.11 -22.25 10.76
CA PHE A 217 -10.98 -21.34 10.65
C PHE A 217 -10.97 -20.60 9.30
N THR A 218 -11.07 -21.35 8.20
CA THR A 218 -11.10 -20.77 6.85
C THR A 218 -12.31 -19.87 6.64
N SER A 219 -13.48 -20.28 7.13
CA SER A 219 -14.68 -19.44 7.12
C SER A 219 -14.47 -18.14 7.90
N THR A 220 -13.73 -18.14 9.01
CA THR A 220 -13.46 -16.89 9.77
C THR A 220 -12.54 -15.95 8.99
N LEU A 221 -11.61 -16.49 8.21
CA LEU A 221 -10.70 -15.70 7.37
C LEU A 221 -11.37 -15.09 6.13
N THR A 222 -12.36 -15.78 5.56
CA THR A 222 -13.04 -15.35 4.33
C THR A 222 -14.42 -14.74 4.56
N ALA A 223 -15.02 -14.93 5.73
CA ALA A 223 -16.28 -14.29 6.07
C ALA A 223 -16.11 -12.77 6.11
N ASN A 224 -17.04 -12.06 5.47
CA ASN A 224 -17.11 -10.60 5.44
C ASN A 224 -15.98 -9.91 4.65
N LEU A 225 -15.38 -10.59 3.66
CA LEU A 225 -14.58 -9.89 2.66
C LEU A 225 -15.48 -8.87 1.93
N PRO A 226 -15.15 -7.57 2.00
CA PRO A 226 -16.01 -6.53 1.42
C PRO A 226 -15.94 -6.58 -0.11
N MET A 227 -16.83 -5.85 -0.78
CA MET A 227 -16.71 -5.56 -2.22
C MET A 227 -16.68 -6.80 -3.14
N GLY A 228 -17.25 -7.92 -2.67
CA GLY A 228 -17.29 -9.18 -3.45
C GLY A 228 -15.92 -9.80 -3.71
N ILE A 229 -14.92 -9.47 -2.88
CA ILE A 229 -13.60 -10.07 -2.95
C ILE A 229 -13.72 -11.57 -2.68
N HIS A 230 -13.15 -12.37 -3.58
CA HIS A 230 -13.14 -13.82 -3.50
C HIS A 230 -11.73 -14.34 -3.79
N ALA A 231 -11.45 -15.56 -3.31
CA ALA A 231 -10.21 -16.25 -3.61
C ALA A 231 -10.20 -16.69 -5.08
N ASP A 232 -9.11 -16.38 -5.78
CA ASP A 232 -8.84 -16.76 -7.17
C ASP A 232 -7.94 -17.99 -7.23
N SER A 233 -6.84 -17.97 -6.47
CA SER A 233 -5.87 -19.06 -6.46
C SER A 233 -5.15 -19.17 -5.13
N VAL A 234 -4.65 -20.37 -4.83
CA VAL A 234 -3.78 -20.64 -3.68
C VAL A 234 -2.68 -21.59 -4.09
N SER A 235 -1.48 -21.36 -3.59
CA SER A 235 -0.28 -22.15 -3.88
C SER A 235 0.60 -22.25 -2.64
N VAL A 236 1.20 -23.42 -2.43
CA VAL A 236 2.23 -23.62 -1.40
C VAL A 236 3.58 -23.19 -1.99
N THR A 237 4.36 -22.46 -1.20
CA THR A 237 5.71 -21.98 -1.54
C THR A 237 6.73 -22.58 -0.59
N ASP A 238 8.02 -22.43 -0.89
CA ASP A 238 9.10 -22.99 -0.05
C ASP A 238 9.07 -22.47 1.40
N THR A 239 8.44 -21.32 1.63
CA THR A 239 8.42 -20.63 2.93
C THR A 239 7.03 -20.57 3.56
N GLY A 240 5.98 -21.08 2.90
CA GLY A 240 4.61 -21.03 3.42
C GLY A 240 3.54 -21.16 2.33
N VAL A 241 2.57 -20.25 2.33
CA VAL A 241 1.44 -20.22 1.40
C VAL A 241 1.33 -18.85 0.74
N SER A 242 0.95 -18.82 -0.53
CA SER A 242 0.55 -17.63 -1.25
C SER A 242 -0.87 -17.82 -1.79
N ALA A 243 -1.75 -16.86 -1.53
CA ALA A 243 -3.12 -16.83 -2.04
C ALA A 243 -3.37 -15.53 -2.80
N ARG A 244 -4.13 -15.61 -3.89
CA ARG A 244 -4.60 -14.45 -4.63
C ARG A 244 -6.09 -14.29 -4.42
N PHE A 245 -6.50 -13.06 -4.14
CA PHE A 245 -7.90 -12.66 -4.09
C PHE A 245 -8.14 -11.55 -5.10
N ILE A 246 -9.31 -11.58 -5.73
CA ILE A 246 -9.67 -10.61 -6.75
C ILE A 246 -11.08 -10.08 -6.53
N THR A 247 -11.32 -8.88 -7.03
CA THR A 247 -12.66 -8.38 -7.34
C THR A 247 -12.63 -7.53 -8.60
N ARG A 248 -13.77 -7.45 -9.28
CA ARG A 248 -13.98 -6.68 -10.51
C ARG A 248 -15.31 -5.92 -10.39
N ASP A 249 -15.31 -4.69 -10.87
CA ASP A 249 -16.48 -3.80 -10.93
C ASP A 249 -17.23 -3.69 -9.59
N ALA A 250 -16.48 -3.40 -8.53
CA ALA A 250 -17.00 -3.32 -7.17
C ALA A 250 -17.49 -1.91 -6.80
N THR A 251 -18.45 -1.87 -5.87
CA THR A 251 -18.94 -0.63 -5.25
C THR A 251 -18.22 -0.40 -3.92
N ILE A 252 -17.66 0.79 -3.72
CA ILE A 252 -16.96 1.15 -2.48
C ILE A 252 -18.03 1.54 -1.44
N PRO A 253 -18.09 0.86 -0.27
CA PRO A 253 -19.03 1.21 0.78
C PRO A 253 -18.69 2.59 1.36
N ASN A 254 -19.71 3.31 1.83
CA ASN A 254 -19.48 4.60 2.48
C ASN A 254 -19.18 4.42 3.98
N GLY A 255 -18.68 5.49 4.64
CA GLY A 255 -18.30 5.46 6.05
C GLY A 255 -19.44 5.16 7.05
N GLN A 256 -20.70 5.14 6.60
CA GLN A 256 -21.85 4.70 7.40
C GLN A 256 -21.95 3.15 7.44
N GLN A 257 -21.50 2.49 6.38
CA GLN A 257 -21.51 1.03 6.24
C GLN A 257 -20.25 0.39 6.84
N ASP A 258 -19.11 1.06 6.77
CA ASP A 258 -17.88 0.61 7.41
C ASP A 258 -17.08 1.80 8.00
N PRO A 259 -16.89 1.85 9.33
CA PRO A 259 -16.21 2.95 10.01
C PRO A 259 -14.74 3.11 9.58
N CYS A 260 -14.10 2.09 9.01
CA CYS A 260 -12.75 2.20 8.46
C CYS A 260 -12.70 3.07 7.19
N PHE A 261 -13.84 3.32 6.55
CA PHE A 261 -13.99 4.24 5.42
C PHE A 261 -14.47 5.64 5.86
N ALA A 262 -14.55 5.90 7.16
CA ALA A 262 -14.88 7.23 7.66
C ALA A 262 -13.70 8.19 7.44
N GLY A 263 -13.83 9.12 6.48
CA GLY A 263 -12.86 10.19 6.23
C GLY A 263 -12.06 10.08 4.94
N ILE A 264 -12.43 9.16 4.03
CA ILE A 264 -11.99 9.15 2.63
C ILE A 264 -13.00 9.88 1.74
#